data_AF-A0A850SDI0-F1
#
_entry.id   AF-A0A850SDI0-F1
#
_cell.length_a   1.000
_cell.length_b   1.000
_cell.length_c   1.000
_cell.angle_alpha   90.00
_cell.angle_beta   90.00
_cell.angle_gamma   90.00
#
_symmetry.space_group_name_H-M   'P 1'
#
loop_
_entity.id
_entity.type
_entity.pdbx_description
1 polymer ?
#
loop_
_entity_poly.entity_id
_entity_poly.type
_entity_poly.pdbx_seq_one_letter_code
_entity_poly.pdbx_strand_id
1 'polypeptide(L)'
;MRRPGSDKNNGESISQLPEVIVDFECEGDSLFIVIANVGFSSARRISIRCDKEIRDFRGEQITAMEIFRRLEFMPPGKRIRIFVNSFAAYLKARQPLRPKFTVTYFDRRQRKQIDVITHNLAVFRGIVTSDEKAYERTLS
;
A
#
# COMPACT_ATOMS: atom_id res chain seq x y z
N MET A 1 -9.67 35.14 -43.44
CA MET A 1 -9.85 33.70 -43.14
C MET A 1 -8.70 33.21 -42.28
N ARG A 2 -8.92 33.00 -40.98
CA ARG A 2 -7.99 32.31 -40.06
C ARG A 2 -8.70 31.06 -39.56
N ARG A 3 -8.09 29.89 -39.69
CA ARG A 3 -8.59 28.64 -39.08
C ARG A 3 -8.19 28.65 -37.60
N PRO A 4 -9.11 28.50 -36.64
CA PRO A 4 -8.76 28.11 -35.27
C PRO A 4 -8.71 26.58 -35.25
N GLY A 5 -7.49 26.02 -35.19
CA GLY A 5 -7.25 24.59 -35.20
C GLY A 5 -6.74 24.10 -33.85
N SER A 6 -7.67 23.57 -33.06
CA SER A 6 -7.50 22.60 -31.98
C SER A 6 -6.54 22.95 -30.83
N ASP A 7 -7.11 23.49 -29.76
CA ASP A 7 -6.62 23.23 -28.41
C ASP A 7 -6.52 21.71 -28.20
N LYS A 8 -5.29 21.24 -28.01
CA LYS A 8 -5.03 19.88 -27.52
C LYS A 8 -5.43 19.85 -26.05
N ASN A 9 -6.72 19.60 -25.81
CA ASN A 9 -7.17 19.10 -24.52
C ASN A 9 -6.53 17.73 -24.31
N ASN A 10 -5.34 17.72 -23.69
CA ASN A 10 -4.75 16.56 -23.04
C ASN A 10 -5.66 16.19 -21.85
N GLY A 11 -6.85 15.67 -22.16
CA GLY A 11 -7.59 14.87 -21.21
C GLY A 11 -6.76 13.62 -21.00
N GLU A 12 -6.07 13.53 -19.87
CA GLU A 12 -5.45 12.30 -19.39
C GLU A 12 -6.49 11.19 -19.58
N SER A 13 -6.25 10.34 -20.57
CA SER A 13 -7.11 9.19 -20.80
C SER A 13 -7.04 8.40 -19.50
N ILE A 14 -8.16 8.28 -18.78
CA ILE A 14 -8.29 7.47 -17.55
C ILE A 14 -7.54 6.18 -17.83
N SER A 15 -6.37 6.04 -17.23
CA SER A 15 -5.37 5.15 -17.82
C SER A 15 -5.92 3.73 -17.69
N GLN A 16 -6.16 3.05 -18.81
CA GLN A 16 -6.52 1.62 -18.81
C GLN A 16 -5.35 0.74 -18.32
N LEU A 17 -4.37 1.33 -17.64
CA LEU A 17 -3.18 0.68 -17.15
C LEU A 17 -3.44 0.15 -15.74
N PRO A 18 -2.75 -0.93 -15.35
CA PRO A 18 -2.73 -1.32 -13.95
C PRO A 18 -1.94 -0.28 -13.16
N GLU A 19 -2.28 -0.14 -11.89
CA GLU A 19 -1.54 0.69 -10.95
C GLU A 19 -1.49 -0.06 -9.63
N VAL A 20 -0.36 -0.72 -9.36
CA VAL A 20 -0.18 -1.48 -8.13
C VAL A 20 0.57 -0.64 -7.13
N ILE A 21 -0.06 -0.40 -5.98
CA ILE A 21 0.51 0.34 -4.87
C ILE A 21 0.72 -0.56 -3.66
N VAL A 22 1.63 -0.12 -2.80
CA VAL A 22 1.76 -0.60 -1.43
C VAL A 22 1.49 0.58 -0.52
N ASP A 23 0.55 0.42 0.41
CA ASP A 23 0.15 1.46 1.35
C ASP A 23 0.08 0.91 2.78
N PHE A 24 -0.06 1.82 3.75
CA PHE A 24 -0.36 1.50 5.13
C PHE A 24 -1.69 2.10 5.55
N GLU A 25 -2.43 1.35 6.35
CA GLU A 25 -3.69 1.82 6.89
C GLU A 25 -3.75 1.60 8.39
N CYS A 26 -4.27 2.60 9.09
CA CYS A 26 -4.66 2.48 10.48
C CYS A 26 -6.19 2.48 10.58
N GLU A 27 -6.73 1.51 11.31
CA GLU A 27 -8.14 1.46 11.69
C GLU A 27 -8.21 1.32 13.21
N GLY A 28 -8.57 2.41 13.89
CA GLY A 28 -8.28 2.57 15.32
C GLY A 28 -6.77 2.45 15.56
N ASP A 29 -6.35 1.56 16.45
CA ASP A 29 -4.93 1.22 16.68
C ASP A 29 -4.43 0.08 15.79
N SER A 30 -5.23 -0.51 14.89
CA SER A 30 -4.77 -1.63 14.05
C SER A 30 -4.03 -1.14 12.81
N LEU A 31 -2.74 -1.50 12.68
CA LEU A 31 -1.90 -1.19 11.53
C LEU A 31 -1.90 -2.34 10.52
N PHE A 32 -2.10 -2.01 9.25
CA PHE A 32 -2.08 -2.95 8.13
C PHE A 32 -1.11 -2.48 7.05
N ILE A 33 -0.48 -3.44 6.36
CA ILE A 33 0.11 -3.21 5.03
C ILE A 33 -0.93 -3.64 3.99
N VAL A 34 -1.11 -2.79 2.99
CA VAL A 34 -2.06 -2.99 1.90
C VAL A 34 -1.32 -3.11 0.59
N ILE A 35 -1.62 -4.15 -0.17
CA ILE A 35 -1.23 -4.26 -1.58
C ILE A 35 -2.51 -4.15 -2.39
N ALA A 36 -2.59 -3.14 -3.26
CA ALA A 36 -3.80 -2.87 -4.04
C ALA A 36 -3.47 -2.57 -5.50
N ASN A 37 -4.33 -3.05 -6.40
CA ASN A 37 -4.37 -2.55 -7.76
C ASN A 37 -5.48 -1.49 -7.85
N VAL A 38 -5.09 -0.22 -7.83
CA VAL A 38 -5.98 0.94 -7.92
C VAL A 38 -6.23 1.37 -9.37
N GLY A 39 -5.54 0.75 -10.32
CA GLY A 39 -5.71 0.99 -11.75
C GLY A 39 -6.92 0.27 -12.35
N PHE A 40 -7.15 0.54 -13.63
CA PHE A 40 -8.34 0.09 -14.36
C PHE A 40 -8.12 -1.21 -15.17
N SER A 41 -6.93 -1.81 -15.10
CA SER A 41 -6.66 -3.13 -15.71
C SER A 41 -5.83 -4.03 -14.80
N SER A 42 -5.75 -5.33 -15.15
CA SER A 42 -5.06 -6.32 -14.33
C SER A 42 -3.54 -6.14 -14.38
N ALA A 43 -2.90 -6.26 -13.21
CA ALA A 43 -1.46 -6.39 -13.08
C ALA A 43 -1.05 -7.87 -13.06
N ARG A 44 0.15 -8.16 -13.57
CA ARG A 44 0.73 -9.50 -13.62
C ARG A 44 2.15 -9.51 -13.09
N ARG A 45 2.60 -10.68 -12.59
CA ARG A 45 3.98 -10.92 -12.12
C ARG A 45 4.46 -9.80 -11.20
N ILE A 46 3.63 -9.46 -10.22
CA ILE A 46 3.89 -8.41 -9.24
C ILE A 46 5.00 -8.90 -8.30
N SER A 47 5.99 -8.04 -8.07
CA SER A 47 7.05 -8.23 -7.09
C SER A 47 7.28 -6.92 -6.35
N ILE A 48 7.48 -7.01 -5.04
CA ILE A 48 7.50 -5.89 -4.12
C ILE A 48 8.73 -6.05 -3.23
N ARG A 49 9.63 -5.07 -3.28
CA ARG A 49 10.80 -5.01 -2.40
C ARG A 49 10.65 -3.86 -1.42
N CYS A 50 10.73 -4.14 -0.13
CA CYS A 50 10.90 -3.12 0.90
C CYS A 50 12.40 -2.94 1.21
N ASP A 51 12.86 -1.72 1.42
CA ASP A 51 14.22 -1.45 1.90
C ASP A 51 14.39 -1.64 3.42
N LYS A 52 13.30 -1.93 4.13
CA LYS A 52 13.27 -2.21 5.57
C LYS A 52 12.59 -3.55 5.88
N GLU A 53 13.05 -4.19 6.95
CA GLU A 53 12.31 -5.30 7.56
C GLU A 53 11.13 -4.75 8.35
N ILE A 54 9.94 -5.28 8.08
CA ILE A 54 8.76 -5.02 8.90
C ILE A 54 8.28 -6.35 9.46
N ARG A 55 8.03 -6.39 10.76
CA ARG A 55 7.63 -7.59 11.48
C ARG A 55 6.21 -7.49 12.00
N ASP A 56 5.51 -8.62 12.04
CA ASP A 56 4.17 -8.73 12.61
C ASP A 56 4.19 -8.83 14.14
N PHE A 57 3.02 -8.98 14.75
CA PHE A 57 2.83 -9.21 16.18
C PHE A 57 3.48 -10.49 16.73
N ARG A 58 3.86 -11.43 15.86
CA ARG A 58 4.57 -12.67 16.19
C ARG A 58 6.09 -12.53 16.02
N GLY A 59 6.57 -11.40 15.49
CA GLY A 59 7.97 -11.17 15.17
C GLY A 59 8.39 -11.69 13.79
N GLU A 60 7.46 -12.22 13.00
CA GLU A 60 7.70 -12.75 11.66
C GLU A 60 7.83 -11.62 10.65
N GLN A 61 8.77 -11.76 9.70
CA GLN A 61 9.04 -10.71 8.73
C GLN A 61 7.98 -10.69 7.60
N ILE A 62 7.05 -9.74 7.68
CA ILE A 62 6.00 -9.54 6.67
C ILE A 62 6.61 -9.23 5.30
N THR A 63 7.62 -8.35 5.24
CA THR A 63 8.24 -7.94 3.96
C THR A 63 9.01 -9.05 3.26
N ALA A 64 9.18 -10.22 3.90
CA ALA A 64 9.78 -11.42 3.31
C ALA A 64 8.76 -12.47 2.88
N MET A 65 7.46 -12.28 3.16
CA MET A 65 6.40 -13.23 2.78
C MET A 65 6.32 -13.41 1.26
N GLU A 66 5.86 -14.60 0.83
CA GLU A 66 5.81 -14.97 -0.59
C GLU A 66 4.99 -13.98 -1.45
N ILE A 67 3.94 -13.40 -0.87
CA ILE A 67 3.10 -12.39 -1.53
C ILE A 67 3.87 -11.13 -1.96
N PHE A 68 4.94 -10.76 -1.24
CA PHE A 68 5.82 -9.66 -1.63
C PHE A 68 6.80 -10.11 -2.72
N ARG A 69 7.26 -11.35 -2.66
CA ARG A 69 8.22 -11.88 -3.65
C ARG A 69 7.59 -12.01 -5.02
N ARG A 70 6.41 -12.62 -5.08
CA ARG A 70 5.73 -12.94 -6.34
C ARG A 70 4.23 -13.12 -6.14
N LEU A 71 3.46 -12.23 -6.75
CA LEU A 71 2.01 -12.38 -6.94
C LEU A 71 1.72 -12.43 -8.44
N GLU A 72 1.16 -13.53 -8.91
CA GLU A 72 1.00 -13.77 -10.35
C GLU A 72 0.02 -12.82 -11.03
N PHE A 73 -1.07 -12.50 -10.34
CA PHE A 73 -2.19 -11.79 -10.92
C PHE A 73 -2.92 -10.95 -9.87
N MET A 74 -3.25 -9.72 -10.23
CA MET A 74 -4.07 -8.82 -9.41
C MET A 74 -5.08 -8.10 -10.30
N PRO A 75 -6.39 -8.45 -10.27
CA PRO A 75 -7.38 -7.77 -11.08
C PRO A 75 -7.60 -6.31 -10.62
N PRO A 76 -8.23 -5.46 -11.45
CA PRO A 76 -8.59 -4.10 -11.07
C PRO A 76 -9.37 -4.07 -9.75
N GLY A 77 -9.05 -3.12 -8.88
CA GLY A 77 -9.72 -2.95 -7.58
C GLY A 77 -9.43 -4.03 -6.54
N LYS A 78 -8.64 -5.08 -6.87
CA LYS A 78 -8.27 -6.09 -5.89
C LYS A 78 -7.35 -5.48 -4.84
N ARG A 79 -7.66 -5.81 -3.59
CA ARG A 79 -6.91 -5.40 -2.42
C ARG A 79 -6.60 -6.60 -1.54
N ILE A 80 -5.39 -6.61 -0.98
CA ILE A 80 -4.92 -7.59 -0.01
C ILE A 80 -4.43 -6.80 1.20
N ARG A 81 -5.00 -7.09 2.36
CA ARG A 81 -4.73 -6.39 3.61
C ARG A 81 -4.07 -7.38 4.57
N ILE A 82 -2.88 -7.05 5.06
CA ILE A 82 -2.09 -7.88 5.96
C ILE A 82 -1.99 -7.15 7.28
N PHE A 83 -2.52 -7.75 8.35
CA PHE A 83 -2.38 -7.20 9.69
C PHE A 83 -0.91 -7.25 10.11
N VAL A 84 -0.40 -6.10 10.56
CA VAL A 84 0.97 -5.98 11.06
C VAL A 84 0.95 -6.19 12.55
N ASN A 85 0.39 -5.22 13.27
CA ASN A 85 0.31 -5.17 14.71
C ASN A 85 -0.65 -4.02 15.08
N SER A 86 -0.81 -3.76 16.37
CA SER A 86 -1.28 -2.46 16.79
C SER A 86 -0.20 -1.39 16.52
N PHE A 87 -0.59 -0.14 16.24
CA PHE A 87 0.34 0.94 15.96
C PHE A 87 1.14 1.32 17.20
N ALA A 88 0.52 1.31 18.38
CA ALA A 88 1.21 1.47 19.66
C ALA A 88 2.31 0.40 19.85
N ALA A 89 2.00 -0.88 19.59
CA ALA A 89 2.96 -1.97 19.68
C ALA A 89 4.08 -1.85 18.62
N TYR A 90 3.74 -1.43 17.39
CA TYR A 90 4.68 -1.16 16.31
C TYR A 90 5.72 -0.10 16.71
N LEU A 91 5.26 1.00 17.32
CA LEU A 91 6.11 2.06 17.84
C LEU A 91 6.98 1.59 19.01
N LYS A 92 6.40 0.84 19.96
CA LYS A 92 7.13 0.28 21.11
C LYS A 92 8.26 -0.65 20.66
N ALA A 93 8.02 -1.43 19.62
CA ALA A 93 9.01 -2.32 18.99
C ALA A 93 10.04 -1.58 18.11
N ARG A 94 9.97 -0.24 18.01
CA ARG A 94 10.88 0.60 17.20
C ARG A 94 10.95 0.17 15.74
N GLN A 95 9.83 -0.29 15.20
CA GLN A 95 9.74 -0.68 13.80
C GLN A 95 9.93 0.54 12.86
N PRO A 96 10.32 0.32 11.59
CA PRO A 96 10.66 1.41 10.67
C PRO A 96 9.48 2.34 10.34
N LEU A 97 9.67 3.65 10.49
CA LEU A 97 8.61 4.63 10.18
C LEU A 97 8.66 5.18 8.76
N ARG A 98 9.75 4.96 8.04
CA ARG A 98 9.92 5.45 6.66
C ARG A 98 10.35 4.34 5.71
N PRO A 99 9.54 3.27 5.56
CA PRO A 99 9.84 2.22 4.60
C PRO A 99 9.63 2.75 3.17
N LYS A 100 10.49 2.29 2.27
CA LYS A 100 10.40 2.54 0.83
C LYS A 100 10.17 1.22 0.11
N PHE A 101 9.12 1.18 -0.69
CA PHE A 101 8.76 0.03 -1.50
C PHE A 101 9.09 0.28 -2.97
N THR A 102 9.72 -0.70 -3.61
CA THR A 102 9.83 -0.77 -5.06
C THR A 102 8.86 -1.84 -5.55
N VAL A 103 7.82 -1.42 -6.27
CA VAL A 103 6.80 -2.30 -6.85
C VAL A 103 7.15 -2.49 -8.32
N THR A 104 7.24 -3.73 -8.77
CA THR A 104 7.45 -4.09 -10.17
C THR A 104 6.31 -4.98 -10.63
N TYR A 105 5.71 -4.68 -11.76
CA TYR A 105 4.61 -5.46 -12.33
C TYR A 105 4.55 -5.31 -13.84
N PHE A 106 3.69 -6.10 -14.49
CA PHE A 106 3.49 -6.09 -15.94
C PHE A 106 2.03 -5.82 -16.27
N ASP A 107 1.80 -5.04 -17.33
CA ASP A 107 0.47 -4.86 -17.90
C ASP A 107 0.05 -6.04 -18.80
N ARG A 108 -1.17 -5.99 -19.34
CA ARG A 108 -1.68 -7.01 -20.27
C ARG A 108 -0.86 -7.15 -21.55
N ARG A 109 -0.10 -6.13 -21.94
CA ARG A 109 0.79 -6.11 -23.11
C ARG A 109 2.21 -6.55 -22.76
N GLN A 110 2.44 -7.11 -21.58
CA GLN A 110 3.74 -7.53 -21.06
C GLN A 110 4.75 -6.37 -20.95
N ARG A 111 4.27 -5.13 -20.81
CA ARG A 111 5.15 -3.99 -20.54
C ARG A 111 5.40 -3.90 -19.04
N LYS A 112 6.68 -3.85 -18.68
CA LYS A 112 7.13 -3.72 -17.29
C LYS A 112 6.85 -2.30 -16.79
N GLN A 113 6.28 -2.21 -15.60
CA GLN A 113 6.10 -1.00 -14.81
C GLN A 113 6.93 -1.14 -13.53
N ILE A 114 7.51 -0.01 -13.08
CA ILE A 114 8.25 0.09 -11.84
C ILE A 114 7.80 1.35 -11.13
N ASP A 115 7.40 1.21 -9.88
CA ASP A 115 7.03 2.33 -9.02
C ASP A 115 7.82 2.29 -7.71
N VAL A 116 8.12 3.46 -7.16
CA VAL A 116 8.87 3.63 -5.91
C VAL A 116 8.07 4.50 -4.95
N ILE A 117 7.57 3.87 -3.89
CA ILE A 117 6.65 4.48 -2.93
C ILE A 117 7.39 4.64 -1.61
N THR A 118 7.51 5.88 -1.13
CA THR A 118 8.12 6.19 0.17
C THR A 118 7.05 6.60 1.16
N HIS A 119 7.02 5.92 2.31
CA HIS A 119 6.03 6.18 3.35
C HIS A 119 6.60 7.01 4.50
N ASN A 120 5.71 7.65 5.26
CA ASN A 120 6.02 8.25 6.55
C ASN A 120 4.92 7.90 7.55
N LEU A 121 5.07 6.77 8.25
CA LEU A 121 4.10 6.25 9.21
C LEU A 121 3.98 7.12 10.47
N ALA A 122 4.89 8.08 10.68
CA ALA A 122 4.78 9.00 11.81
C ALA A 122 3.50 9.85 11.76
N VAL A 123 2.87 10.01 10.59
CA VAL A 123 1.60 10.75 10.42
C VAL A 123 0.44 10.09 11.18
N PHE A 124 0.49 8.78 11.43
CA PHE A 124 -0.59 8.08 12.15
C PHE A 124 -0.61 8.36 13.66
N ARG A 125 0.46 8.93 14.23
CA ARG A 125 0.55 9.24 15.68
C ARG A 125 -0.56 10.17 16.17
N GLY A 126 -1.11 11.02 15.32
CA GLY A 126 -2.19 11.95 15.67
C GLY A 126 -3.60 11.43 15.39
N ILE A 127 -3.73 10.27 14.74
CA ILE A 127 -5.01 9.73 14.26
C ILE A 127 -5.41 8.48 15.03
N VAL A 128 -4.42 7.70 15.49
CA VAL A 128 -4.64 6.55 16.34
C VAL A 128 -5.13 7.03 17.71
N THR A 129 -6.44 6.93 17.92
CA THR A 129 -7.05 7.19 19.22
C THR A 129 -6.70 6.04 20.15
N SER A 130 -6.03 6.35 21.26
CA SER A 130 -5.85 5.42 22.37
C SER A 130 -7.22 5.06 22.92
N ASP A 131 -7.83 3.99 22.42
CA ASP A 131 -9.11 3.49 22.93
C ASP A 131 -8.93 2.74 24.26
N GLU A 132 -8.04 3.24 25.12
CA GLU A 132 -7.81 2.77 26.49
C GLU A 132 -9.04 3.01 27.37
N LYS A 133 -9.97 3.90 26.97
CA LYS A 133 -11.17 4.24 27.77
C LYS A 133 -12.45 3.51 27.36
N ALA A 134 -12.47 2.77 26.25
CA ALA A 134 -13.66 2.04 25.80
C ALA A 134 -13.79 0.66 26.48
N TYR A 135 -12.66 -0.01 26.77
CA TYR A 135 -12.68 -1.32 27.43
C TYR A 135 -12.99 -1.27 28.93
N GLU A 136 -12.61 -0.19 29.63
CA GLU A 136 -12.87 -0.06 31.09
C GLU A 136 -14.32 0.30 31.42
N ARG A 137 -15.13 0.76 30.45
CA ARG A 137 -16.55 1.13 30.67
C ARG A 137 -17.55 -0.01 30.51
N THR A 138 -17.09 -1.18 30.06
CA THR A 138 -17.95 -2.36 29.89
C THR A 138 -17.84 -3.33 31.08
N LEU A 139 -16.99 -3.01 32.07
CA LEU A 139 -16.75 -3.81 33.28
C LEU A 139 -16.96 -3.03 34.59
N SER A 140 -17.56 -1.83 34.54
CA SER A 140 -18.00 -1.06 35.72
C SER A 140 -19.52 -0.99 35.79
#